data_AF-W1XKR3-F1
#
_entry.id   AF-W1XKR3-F1
#
_cell.length_a   1.000
_cell.length_b   1.000
_cell.length_c   1.000
_cell.angle_alpha   90.00
_cell.angle_beta   90.00
_cell.angle_gamma   90.00
#
_symmetry.space_group_name_H-M   'P 1'
#
loop_
_entity.id
_entity.type
_entity.pdbx_description
1 polymer ?
#
loop_
_entity_poly.entity_id
_entity_poly.type
_entity_poly.pdbx_seq_one_letter_code
_entity_poly.pdbx_strand_id
1 'polypeptide(L)' 'NVHPGTAKGVMVNALSLAARIHAEVPADESPEMTEGYEGFYHLASMKGTVERADMHYIIRDFDRKQFEARKRKM' A
#
# COMPACT_ATOMS: atom_id res chain seq x y z
N ASN A 1 -14.61 15.68 8.27
CA ASN A 1 -15.47 14.53 7.90
C ASN A 1 -16.85 14.95 7.37
N VAL A 2 -17.28 14.45 6.19
CA VAL A 2 -18.61 14.71 5.58
C VAL A 2 -19.60 13.63 6.02
N HIS A 3 -20.85 13.98 6.30
CA HIS A 3 -21.87 12.98 6.63
C HIS A 3 -22.11 12.02 5.44
N PRO A 4 -22.10 10.69 5.64
CA PRO A 4 -22.23 9.72 4.53
C PRO A 4 -23.48 9.93 3.67
N GLY A 5 -24.60 10.35 4.29
CA GLY A 5 -25.87 10.61 3.58
C GLY A 5 -25.83 11.78 2.58
N THR A 6 -24.84 12.67 2.66
CA THR A 6 -24.69 13.84 1.76
C THR A 6 -23.33 13.85 1.05
N ALA A 7 -22.68 12.69 0.96
CA ALA A 7 -21.28 12.57 0.54
C ALA A 7 -21.04 12.61 -0.98
N LYS A 8 -22.10 12.48 -1.79
CA LYS A 8 -21.99 12.33 -3.25
C LYS A 8 -21.24 13.51 -3.89
N GLY A 9 -20.14 13.21 -4.59
CA GLY A 9 -19.33 14.20 -5.30
C GLY A 9 -18.47 15.10 -4.41
N VAL A 10 -18.48 14.90 -3.09
CA VAL A 10 -17.76 15.75 -2.13
C VAL A 10 -16.79 14.94 -1.28
N MET A 11 -17.17 13.74 -0.83
CA MET A 11 -16.33 12.93 0.04
C MET A 11 -15.20 12.26 -0.76
N VAL A 12 -13.97 12.48 -0.30
CA VAL A 12 -12.80 11.67 -0.66
C VAL A 12 -12.51 10.76 0.53
N ASN A 13 -12.60 9.45 0.33
CA ASN A 13 -12.39 8.47 1.39
C ASN A 13 -10.97 7.92 1.34
N ALA A 14 -10.14 8.30 2.30
CA ALA A 14 -8.74 7.89 2.39
C ALA A 14 -8.56 6.37 2.51
N LEU A 15 -9.47 5.66 3.19
CA LEU A 15 -9.42 4.20 3.31
C LEU A 15 -9.65 3.51 1.96
N SER A 16 -10.55 4.05 1.13
CA SER A 16 -10.77 3.52 -0.22
C SER A 16 -9.56 3.74 -1.12
N LEU A 17 -8.85 4.87 -0.97
CA LEU A 17 -7.61 5.13 -1.70
C LEU A 17 -6.48 4.19 -1.22
N ALA A 18 -6.31 4.02 0.09
CA ALA A 18 -5.33 3.09 0.66
C ALA A 18 -5.54 1.65 0.15
N ALA A 19 -6.79 1.18 0.11
CA ALA A 19 -7.12 -0.14 -0.43
C ALA A 19 -6.77 -0.27 -1.93
N ARG A 20 -7.01 0.78 -2.73
CA ARG A 20 -6.62 0.79 -4.16
C ARG A 20 -5.12 0.78 -4.33
N ILE A 21 -4.38 1.56 -3.55
CA ILE A 21 -2.91 1.56 -3.58
C ILE A 21 -2.39 0.15 -3.26
N HIS A 22 -2.91 -0.50 -2.21
CA HIS A 22 -2.50 -1.86 -1.87
C HIS A 22 -2.84 -2.87 -2.98
N ALA A 23 -3.98 -2.71 -3.65
CA ALA A 23 -4.37 -3.59 -4.76
C ALA A 23 -3.44 -3.51 -5.98
N GLU A 24 -2.70 -2.41 -6.15
CA GLU A 24 -1.69 -2.26 -7.22
C GLU A 24 -0.32 -2.85 -6.84
N VAL A 25 -0.12 -3.21 -5.56
CA VAL A 25 1.11 -3.88 -5.13
C VAL A 25 1.07 -5.34 -5.62
N PRO A 26 2.14 -5.86 -6.26
CA PRO A 26 2.16 -7.25 -6.72
C PRO A 26 2.00 -8.23 -5.56
N ALA A 27 0.92 -9.00 -5.57
CA ALA A 27 0.59 -9.95 -4.50
C ALA A 27 1.53 -11.16 -4.45
N ASP A 28 2.14 -11.50 -5.59
CA ASP A 28 3.17 -12.51 -5.76
C ASP A 28 4.55 -12.05 -5.23
N GLU A 29 4.77 -10.75 -5.09
CA GLU A 29 5.97 -10.18 -4.47
C GLU A 29 5.72 -9.84 -2.99
N SER A 30 5.14 -10.78 -2.25
CA SER A 30 4.83 -10.67 -0.81
C SER A 30 5.67 -11.66 0.00
N PRO A 31 5.96 -11.40 1.30
CA PRO A 31 6.75 -12.30 2.13
C PRO A 31 6.25 -13.75 2.14
N GLU A 32 4.93 -13.94 2.10
CA GLU A 32 4.26 -15.25 2.09
C GLU A 32 4.34 -15.98 0.74
N MET A 33 4.74 -15.30 -0.34
CA MET A 33 4.86 -15.85 -1.70
C MET A 33 6.31 -15.86 -2.24
N THR A 34 7.27 -15.33 -1.49
CA THR A 34 8.69 -15.21 -1.90
C THR A 34 9.62 -16.05 -1.03
N GLU A 35 10.71 -16.55 -1.61
CA GLU A 35 11.75 -17.28 -0.88
C GLU A 35 13.18 -16.88 -1.28
N GLY A 36 14.16 -17.29 -0.45
CA GLY A 36 15.58 -17.10 -0.74
C GLY A 36 15.98 -15.63 -0.98
N TYR A 37 16.35 -15.31 -2.22
CA TYR A 37 16.83 -13.99 -2.65
C TYR A 37 15.76 -13.11 -3.30
N GLU A 38 14.51 -13.57 -3.35
CA GLU A 38 13.40 -12.82 -3.93
C GLU A 38 13.02 -11.63 -3.03
N GLY A 39 12.94 -10.45 -3.63
CA GLY A 39 12.49 -9.24 -2.94
C GLY A 39 10.97 -9.17 -2.83
N PHE A 40 10.48 -8.36 -1.87
CA PHE A 40 9.05 -8.24 -1.60
C PHE A 40 8.63 -6.84 -1.16
N TYR A 41 7.31 -6.61 -1.19
CA TYR A 41 6.62 -5.53 -0.50
C TYR A 41 5.76 -6.12 0.62
N HIS A 42 5.78 -5.50 1.79
CA HIS A 42 4.99 -5.97 2.92
C HIS A 42 4.27 -4.82 3.60
N LEU A 43 2.94 -4.84 3.59
CA LEU A 43 2.11 -3.92 4.37
C LEU A 43 2.12 -4.36 5.84
N ALA A 44 3.04 -3.79 6.62
CA ALA A 44 3.23 -4.15 8.03
C ALA A 44 2.10 -3.62 8.91
N SER A 45 1.55 -2.45 8.59
CA SER A 45 0.36 -1.93 9.25
C SER A 45 -0.38 -0.91 8.39
N MET A 46 -1.70 -0.82 8.61
CA MET A 46 -2.55 0.22 8.06
C MET A 46 -3.50 0.71 9.14
N LYS A 47 -3.62 2.03 9.29
CA LYS A 47 -4.60 2.65 10.20
C LYS A 47 -5.21 3.86 9.52
N GLY A 48 -6.50 4.09 9.71
CA GLY A 48 -7.11 5.27 9.13
C GLY A 48 -8.58 5.47 9.46
N THR A 49 -9.07 6.58 8.94
CA THR A 49 -10.47 7.01 8.90
C THR A 49 -10.75 7.55 7.49
N VAL A 50 -11.99 7.97 7.23
CA VAL A 50 -12.35 8.61 5.94
C VAL A 50 -11.43 9.80 5.61
N GLU A 51 -10.98 10.56 6.61
CA GLU A 51 -10.21 11.79 6.42
C GLU A 51 -8.72 11.55 6.16
N ARG A 52 -8.15 10.49 6.73
CA ARG A 52 -6.73 10.16 6.62
C ARG A 52 -6.49 8.68 6.84
N ALA A 53 -5.61 8.10 6.04
CA ALA A 53 -5.08 6.75 6.23
C ALA A 53 -3.55 6.80 6.15
N ASP A 54 -2.89 6.08 7.05
CA ASP A 54 -1.44 5.89 7.07
C ASP A 54 -1.16 4.40 6.83
N MET A 55 -0.26 4.11 5.88
CA MET A 55 0.16 2.75 5.50
C MET A 55 1.66 2.62 5.69
N HIS A 56 2.10 1.60 6.42
CA HIS A 56 3.51 1.34 6.66
C HIS A 56 3.94 0.12 5.87
N TYR A 57 4.76 0.36 4.85
CA TYR A 57 5.35 -0.70 4.03
C TYR A 57 6.81 -0.95 4.41
N ILE A 58 7.19 -2.22 4.32
CA ILE A 58 8.57 -2.68 4.30
C ILE A 58 8.88 -3.13 2.88
N ILE A 59 9.98 -2.62 2.31
CA ILE A 59 10.53 -3.05 1.03
C ILE A 59 11.84 -3.76 1.31
N ARG A 60 12.00 -4.96 0.77
CA ARG A 60 13.26 -5.73 0.85
C ARG A 60 13.64 -6.22 -0.53
N ASP A 61 14.91 -6.10 -0.86
CA ASP A 61 15.52 -6.73 -2.01
C ASP A 61 17.02 -6.90 -1.74
N PHE A 62 17.61 -7.98 -2.24
CA PHE A 62 19.04 -8.25 -2.12
C PHE A 62 19.86 -7.44 -3.13
N ASP A 63 19.28 -7.10 -4.28
CA ASP A 63 19.92 -6.25 -5.27
C ASP A 63 19.56 -4.77 -5.06
N ARG A 64 20.58 -3.90 -5.04
CA ARG A 64 20.40 -2.47 -4.79
C ARG A 64 19.59 -1.79 -5.89
N LYS A 65 19.75 -2.19 -7.16
CA LYS A 65 19.00 -1.58 -8.27
C LYS A 65 17.53 -1.98 -8.18
N GLN A 66 17.26 -3.24 -7.88
CA GLN A 66 15.89 -3.72 -7.69
C GLN A 66 15.23 -3.08 -6.46
N PHE A 67 15.96 -2.93 -5.35
CA PHE A 67 15.47 -2.18 -4.18
C PHE A 67 15.06 -0.74 -4.54
N GLU A 68 15.89 -0.01 -5.29
CA GLU A 68 15.54 1.36 -5.72
C GLU A 68 14.42 1.38 -6.77
N ALA A 69 14.31 0.35 -7.63
CA ALA A 69 13.20 0.22 -8.57
C ALA A 69 11.87 0.01 -7.82
N ARG A 70 11.85 -0.86 -6.80
CA ARG A 70 10.69 -1.09 -5.93
C ARG A 70 10.23 0.18 -5.21
N LYS A 71 11.19 0.96 -4.69
CA LYS A 71 10.92 2.27 -4.07
C LYS A 71 10.32 3.31 -5.02
N ARG A 72 10.54 3.21 -6.33
CA ARG A 72 9.96 4.11 -7.33
C ARG A 72 8.57 3.67 -7.79
N LYS A 73 8.28 2.37 -7.67
CA LYS A 73 6.97 1.78 -8.00
C LYS A 73 5.92 2.11 -6.94
N MET A 74 6.35 2.29 -5.70
CA MET A 74 5.56 2.80 -4.57
C MET A 74 5.57 4.33 -4.54
#